data_AF-A0A9E8ZLX6-F1
#
_entry.id   AF-A0A9E8ZLX6-F1
#
_cell.length_a   1.000
_cell.length_b   1.000
_cell.length_c   1.000
_cell.angle_alpha   90.00
_cell.angle_beta   90.00
_cell.angle_gamma   90.00
#
_symmetry.space_group_name_H-M   'P 1'
#
loop_
_entity.id
_entity.type
_entity.pdbx_description
1 polymer ?
#
loop_
_entity_poly.entity_id
_entity_poly.type
_entity_poly.pdbx_seq_one_letter_code
_entity_poly.pdbx_strand_id
1 'polypeptide(L)' 'MPYNPKIHHRRSIRLQGYDYSSAGAYFITICTRDRFCWFREVVDGKMRFNE' A
#
# COMPACT_ATOMS: atom_id res chain seq x y z
N MET A 1 -19.24 7.18 4.63
CA MET A 1 -19.57 8.28 3.70
C MET A 1 -20.07 7.65 2.40
N PRO A 2 -21.24 8.04 1.87
CA PRO A 2 -21.74 7.53 0.60
C PRO A 2 -20.87 8.00 -0.58
N TYR A 3 -20.80 7.21 -1.65
CA TYR A 3 -20.04 7.55 -2.86
C TYR A 3 -20.69 8.74 -3.58
N ASN A 4 -19.95 9.84 -3.79
CA ASN A 4 -20.39 11.00 -4.57
C ASN A 4 -19.54 11.14 -5.86
N PRO A 5 -20.10 10.80 -7.04
CA PRO A 5 -19.36 10.81 -8.31
C PRO A 5 -18.92 12.21 -8.77
N LYS A 6 -19.48 13.29 -8.20
CA LYS A 6 -19.06 14.68 -8.51
C LYS A 6 -17.76 15.10 -7.83
N ILE A 7 -17.32 14.38 -6.80
CA ILE A 7 -16.12 14.72 -6.02
C ILE A 7 -15.15 13.53 -5.90
N HIS A 8 -15.62 12.29 -6.09
CA HIS A 8 -14.80 11.09 -6.03
C HIS A 8 -14.37 10.67 -7.43
N HIS A 9 -13.34 11.32 -7.97
CA HIS A 9 -12.73 10.98 -9.26
C HIS A 9 -11.55 10.00 -9.11
N ARG A 10 -11.66 9.01 -8.23
CA ARG A 10 -10.59 8.03 -8.04
C ARG A 10 -10.52 7.13 -9.26
N ARG A 11 -9.45 7.26 -10.04
CA ARG A 11 -9.13 6.30 -11.10
C ARG A 11 -8.48 5.07 -10.49
N SER A 12 -8.67 3.92 -11.14
CA SER A 12 -7.92 2.72 -10.81
C SER A 12 -6.44 2.94 -11.15
N ILE A 13 -5.56 2.56 -10.22
CA ILE A 13 -4.11 2.45 -10.48
C ILE A 13 -3.74 1.09 -11.09
N ARG A 14 -4.69 0.15 -11.13
CA ARG A 14 -4.44 -1.21 -11.60
C ARG A 14 -4.34 -1.20 -13.12
N LEU A 15 -3.26 -1.79 -13.63
CA LEU A 15 -3.12 -2.13 -15.04
C LEU A 15 -4.31 -2.98 -15.50
N GLN A 16 -4.96 -2.54 -16.58
CA GLN A 16 -6.12 -3.23 -17.15
C GLN A 16 -5.70 -4.60 -17.72
N GLY A 17 -6.48 -5.64 -17.43
CA GLY A 17 -6.23 -7.00 -17.91
C GLY A 17 -5.14 -7.76 -17.14
N TYR A 18 -4.48 -7.15 -16.16
CA TYR A 18 -3.47 -7.83 -15.36
C TYR A 18 -4.10 -8.64 -14.23
N ASP A 19 -3.71 -9.91 -14.10
CA ASP A 19 -4.12 -10.79 -13.01
C ASP A 19 -3.23 -10.61 -11.78
N TYR A 20 -3.73 -9.85 -10.80
CA TYR A 20 -3.03 -9.59 -9.53
C TYR A 20 -3.00 -10.80 -8.58
N SER A 21 -3.67 -11.91 -8.90
CA SER A 21 -3.60 -13.16 -8.12
C SER A 21 -2.42 -14.05 -8.52
N SER A 22 -1.82 -13.80 -9.68
CA SER A 22 -0.62 -14.50 -10.14
C SER A 22 0.58 -14.22 -9.24
N ALA A 23 1.51 -15.18 -9.15
CA ALA A 23 2.74 -15.01 -8.40
C ALA A 23 3.62 -13.92 -9.03
N GLY A 24 4.11 -12.99 -8.22
CA GLY A 24 4.93 -11.87 -8.67
C GLY A 24 5.50 -11.07 -7.51
N ALA A 25 6.27 -10.04 -7.83
CA ALA A 25 6.87 -9.12 -6.85
C ALA A 25 6.30 -7.71 -7.01
N TYR A 26 6.09 -7.02 -5.88
CA TYR A 26 5.61 -5.65 -5.83
C TYR A 26 6.53 -4.81 -4.98
N PHE A 27 6.80 -3.58 -5.42
CA PHE A 27 7.43 -2.56 -4.60
C PHE A 27 6.36 -1.57 -4.13
N ILE A 28 6.27 -1.36 -2.82
CA ILE A 28 5.27 -0.49 -2.21
C ILE A 28 6.00 0.52 -1.32
N THR A 29 5.71 1.80 -1.53
CA THR A 29 6.07 2.86 -0.58
C THR A 29 4.81 3.29 0.14
N ILE A 30 4.84 3.33 1.47
CA ILE A 30 3.71 3.73 2.30
C ILE A 30 4.13 4.82 3.28
N CYS A 31 3.33 5.89 3.35
CA CYS A 31 3.46 6.89 4.40
C CYS A 31 2.76 6.39 5.66
N THR A 32 3.52 6.33 6.75
CA THR A 32 3.02 5.99 8.08
C THR A 32 2.40 7.20 8.76
N ARG A 33 1.66 6.96 9.86
CA ARG A 33 1.10 8.04 10.69
C ARG A 33 2.21 8.98 11.15
N ASP A 34 1.97 10.28 11.01
CA ASP A 34 2.88 11.36 11.40
C ASP A 34 4.30 11.24 10.80
N ARG A 35 4.43 10.52 9.68
CA ARG A 35 5.72 10.20 9.02
C ARG A 35 6.71 9.49 9.94
N PHE A 36 6.23 8.84 10.99
CA PHE A 36 7.07 8.14 11.94
C PHE A 36 7.61 6.84 11.33
N CYS A 37 8.89 6.51 11.58
CA CYS A 37 9.50 5.28 11.06
C CYS A 37 9.00 4.04 11.83
N TRP A 38 7.72 3.70 11.64
CA TRP A 38 7.05 2.55 12.28
C TRP A 38 7.64 1.23 11.82
N PHE A 39 7.88 1.10 10.52
CA PHE A 39 8.46 -0.09 9.93
C PHE A 39 9.98 0.09 9.86
N ARG A 40 10.69 -0.31 10.93
CA ARG A 40 12.15 -0.20 11.01
C ARG A 40 12.85 -1.17 10.05
N GLU A 41 13.55 -2.16 10.58
CA GLU A 41 14.33 -3.13 9.83
C GLU A 41 13.63 -4.49 9.82
N VAL A 42 13.98 -5.30 8.82
CA VAL A 42 13.59 -6.71 8.76
C VAL A 42 14.74 -7.54 9.28
N VAL A 43 14.53 -8.27 10.38
CA VAL A 43 15.53 -9.14 11.01
C VAL A 43 14.92 -10.54 11.08
N ASP A 44 15.67 -11.55 10.62
CA ASP A 44 15.24 -12.95 10.57
C ASP A 44 13.88 -13.16 9.86
N GLY A 45 13.66 -12.42 8.77
CA GLY A 45 12.42 -12.46 7.99
C GLY A 45 11.20 -11.83 8.69
N LYS A 46 11.38 -11.15 9.83
CA LYS A 46 10.31 -10.48 10.57
C LYS A 46 10.50 -8.98 10.57
N MET A 47 9.41 -8.25 10.32
CA MET A 47 9.38 -6.80 10.43
C MET A 47 9.48 -6.39 11.91
N ARG A 48 10.45 -5.54 12.26
CA ARG A 48 10.50 -4.90 13.58
C ARG A 48 9.75 -3.57 13.54
N PHE A 49 8.94 -3.33 14.56
CA PHE A 49 8.25 -2.08 14.75
C PHE A 49 9.03 -1.16 15.69
N ASN A 50 8.77 0.14 15.61
CA ASN A 50 9.23 1.04 16.66
C ASN A 50 8.46 0.76 17.96
N GLU A 51 9.12 0.94 19.10
CA GLU A 51 8.50 0.88 20.44
C GLU A 51 7.52 2.04 20.67
#